data_AF-A0A124SES8-F1
#
_entry.id   AF-A0A124SES8-F1
#
_cell.length_a   1.000
_cell.length_b   1.000
_cell.length_c   1.000
_cell.angle_alpha   90.00
_cell.angle_beta   90.00
_cell.angle_gamma   90.00
#
_symmetry.space_group_name_H-M   'P 1'
#
loop_
_entity.id
_entity.type
_entity.pdbx_description
1 polymer ?
#
loop_
_entity_poly.entity_id
_entity_poly.type
_entity_poly.pdbx_seq_one_letter_code
_entity_poly.pdbx_strand_id
1 'polypeptide(L)'
;MSYVLEKLQTPFILTVDTGFIIGEVSIKAFVYVNLSLGDQQLAQFQEIQSHLRMVEDERVQFNILKATTVDKLPTDMEGMEATMERLLVLIDDTYKYVGDVVEGLVAPDNNVGRFISETVSSIPKLSPSAFDKLVNDSLQIFSTPK
;
A
#
# COMPACT_ATOMS: atom_id res chain seq x y z
N MET A 1 20.46 -0.46 27.83
CA MET A 1 19.36 -0.30 26.87
C MET A 1 18.03 -0.16 27.64
N SER A 2 17.88 0.87 28.50
CA SER A 2 16.69 1.00 29.38
C SER A 2 16.30 2.45 29.69
N TYR A 3 16.68 3.42 28.87
CA TYR A 3 16.48 4.85 29.19
C TYR A 3 15.32 5.55 28.48
N VAL A 4 14.58 4.89 27.58
CA VAL A 4 13.57 5.56 26.74
C VAL A 4 12.13 5.20 27.13
N LEU A 5 11.91 4.24 28.02
CA LEU A 5 10.56 3.77 28.37
C LEU A 5 9.89 4.55 29.51
N GLU A 6 10.58 5.49 30.16
CA GLU A 6 10.07 6.17 31.35
C GLU A 6 9.30 7.47 31.07
N LYS A 7 9.14 7.87 29.79
CA LYS A 7 8.51 9.16 29.43
C LYS A 7 7.34 9.11 28.43
N LEU A 8 6.88 7.93 28.01
CA LEU A 8 5.80 7.82 27.03
C LEU A 8 4.63 7.05 27.61
N GLN A 9 3.46 7.70 27.62
CA GLN A 9 2.22 7.19 28.21
C GLN A 9 1.68 5.94 27.49
N THR A 10 2.22 5.60 26.32
CA THR A 10 2.01 4.34 25.59
C THR A 10 3.24 4.00 24.74
N PRO A 11 3.98 2.91 25.02
CA PRO A 11 5.08 2.49 24.14
C PRO A 11 4.52 1.90 22.84
N PHE A 12 5.06 2.33 21.70
CA PHE A 12 4.81 1.74 20.38
C PHE A 12 6.12 1.34 19.73
N ILE A 13 6.08 0.31 18.89
CA ILE A 13 7.23 -0.19 18.14
C ILE A 13 7.23 0.48 16.78
N LEU A 14 8.37 1.02 16.36
CA LEU A 14 8.56 1.61 15.05
C LEU A 14 9.63 0.82 14.30
N THR A 15 9.26 0.28 13.13
CA THR A 15 10.21 -0.32 12.20
C THR A 15 10.52 0.70 11.12
N VAL A 16 11.81 1.02 10.96
CA VAL A 16 12.30 1.97 9.96
C VAL A 16 13.25 1.22 9.05
N ASP A 17 12.92 1.16 7.76
CA ASP A 17 13.86 0.68 6.76
C ASP A 17 14.89 1.78 6.45
N THR A 18 16.15 1.50 6.73
CA THR A 18 17.29 2.41 6.48
C THR A 18 18.06 2.02 5.22
N GLY A 19 17.67 0.93 4.55
CA GLY A 19 18.41 0.38 3.41
C GLY A 19 18.24 1.19 2.12
N PHE A 20 17.17 1.98 1.99
CA PHE A 20 16.83 2.72 0.75
C PHE A 20 16.85 1.87 -0.54
N ILE A 21 16.81 0.53 -0.41
CA ILE A 21 17.05 -0.43 -1.50
C ILE A 21 15.92 -0.37 -2.53
N ILE A 22 14.73 0.06 -2.11
CA ILE A 22 13.50 0.09 -2.92
C ILE A 22 13.13 1.55 -3.31
N GLY A 23 13.96 2.54 -2.97
CA GLY A 23 13.70 3.96 -3.28
C GLY A 23 12.53 4.60 -2.51
N GLU A 24 11.85 3.84 -1.65
CA GLU A 24 10.81 4.29 -0.73
C GLU A 24 11.26 4.11 0.73
N VAL A 25 11.09 5.15 1.55
CA VAL A 25 11.29 5.07 2.99
C VAL A 25 10.06 4.39 3.59
N SER A 26 10.19 3.12 3.96
CA SER A 26 9.09 2.39 4.62
C SER A 26 9.21 2.54 6.14
N ILE A 27 8.18 3.12 6.75
CA ILE A 27 8.04 3.26 8.20
C ILE A 27 6.73 2.60 8.58
N LYS A 28 6.80 1.62 9.49
CA LYS A 28 5.64 0.93 10.04
C LYS A 28 5.63 1.07 11.55
N ALA A 29 4.48 1.47 12.09
CA ALA A 29 4.27 1.57 13.53
C ALA A 29 3.34 0.46 14.01
N PHE A 30 3.68 -0.17 15.13
CA PHE A 30 2.89 -1.21 15.77
C PHE A 30 2.62 -0.84 17.21
N VAL A 31 1.41 -1.11 17.70
CA VAL A 31 1.11 -1.02 19.13
C VAL A 31 0.77 -2.38 19.70
N TYR A 32 1.13 -2.55 20.96
CA TYR A 32 0.79 -3.73 21.72
C TYR A 32 -0.63 -3.58 22.26
N VAL A 33 -1.53 -4.48 21.85
CA VAL A 33 -2.90 -4.55 22.37
C VAL A 33 -3.08 -5.85 23.13
N ASN A 34 -3.52 -5.74 24.39
CA ASN A 34 -3.94 -6.88 25.19
C ASN A 34 -5.41 -7.16 24.86
N LEU A 35 -5.67 -8.27 24.19
CA LEU A 35 -7.00 -8.75 23.82
C LEU A 35 -7.38 -9.91 24.74
N SER A 36 -8.36 -9.72 25.63
CA SER A 36 -8.91 -10.84 26.40
C SER A 36 -10.04 -11.49 25.63
N LEU A 37 -9.90 -12.77 25.28
CA LEU A 37 -10.98 -13.57 24.69
C LEU A 37 -11.33 -14.71 25.66
N GLY A 38 -12.41 -14.52 26.42
CA GLY A 38 -12.77 -15.43 27.53
C GLY A 38 -11.76 -15.37 28.68
N ASP A 39 -11.32 -16.54 29.17
CA ASP A 39 -10.30 -16.67 30.23
C ASP A 39 -8.84 -16.58 29.73
N GLN A 40 -8.62 -16.45 28.41
CA GLN A 40 -7.27 -16.30 27.84
C GLN A 40 -6.95 -14.84 27.54
N GLN A 41 -5.84 -14.36 28.11
CA GLN A 41 -5.20 -13.12 27.67
C GLN A 41 -4.36 -13.40 26.43
N LEU A 42 -4.74 -12.79 25.30
CA LEU A 42 -3.98 -12.79 24.06
C LEU A 42 -3.33 -11.41 23.90
N ALA A 43 -2.09 -11.41 23.43
CA ALA A 43 -1.35 -10.20 23.14
C ALA A 43 -1.06 -10.14 21.64
N GLN A 44 -1.48 -9.06 20.97
CA GLN A 44 -1.27 -8.88 19.53
C GLN A 44 -0.65 -7.53 19.22
N PHE A 45 0.27 -7.52 18.26
CA PHE A 45 0.78 -6.30 17.64
C PHE A 45 -0.14 -5.90 16.50
N GLN A 46 -0.75 -4.72 16.61
CA GLN A 46 -1.58 -4.14 15.56
C GLN A 46 -0.80 -3.03 14.87
N GLU A 47 -0.69 -3.11 13.53
CA GLU A 47 -0.13 -2.03 12.72
C GLU A 47 -1.06 -0.81 12.79
N ILE A 48 -0.50 0.36 13.08
CA ILE A 48 -1.21 1.64 13.05
C ILE A 48 -0.76 2.41 11.82
N GLN A 49 -1.71 3.10 11.19
CA GLN A 49 -1.41 4.02 10.11
C GLN A 49 -0.46 5.14 10.58
N SER A 50 0.81 5.03 10.19
CA SER A 50 1.83 6.05 10.41
C SER A 50 1.93 6.97 9.20
N HIS A 51 1.81 8.27 9.43
CA HIS A 51 2.05 9.29 8.41
C HIS A 51 3.45 9.87 8.59
N LEU A 52 4.32 9.71 7.60
CA LEU A 52 5.64 10.37 7.60
C LEU A 52 5.47 11.84 7.23
N ARG A 53 5.73 12.74 8.19
CA ARG A 53 5.76 14.18 7.97
C ARG A 53 7.21 14.67 8.08
N MET A 54 7.78 15.05 6.95
CA MET A 54 9.09 15.70 6.89
C MET A 54 8.92 17.22 7.01
N VAL A 55 9.89 17.87 7.66
CA VAL A 55 9.99 19.34 7.75
C VAL A 55 10.57 19.90 6.43
N GLU A 56 10.31 21.16 6.08
CA GLU A 56 10.74 21.75 4.79
C GLU A 56 12.25 21.58 4.51
N ASP A 57 13.12 21.87 5.48
CA ASP A 57 14.56 21.70 5.32
C ASP A 57 14.95 20.23 5.09
N GLU A 58 14.30 19.32 5.81
CA GLU A 58 14.51 17.88 5.67
C GLU A 58 14.02 17.37 4.31
N ARG A 59 12.90 17.89 3.80
CA ARG A 59 12.37 17.56 2.46
C ARG A 59 13.33 17.97 1.36
N VAL A 60 13.91 19.16 1.46
CA VAL A 60 14.89 19.66 0.48
C VAL A 60 16.13 18.76 0.48
N GLN A 61 16.64 18.43 1.66
CA GLN A 61 17.83 17.59 1.81
C GLN A 61 17.56 16.13 1.36
N PHE A 62 16.40 15.59 1.69
CA PHE A 62 15.92 14.28 1.22
C PHE A 62 15.81 14.25 -0.31
N ASN A 63 15.23 15.28 -0.94
CA ASN A 63 15.13 15.37 -2.38
C ASN A 63 16.49 15.46 -3.08
N ILE A 64 17.47 16.13 -2.48
CA ILE A 64 18.85 16.21 -3.02
C ILE A 64 19.53 14.83 -2.94
N LEU A 65 19.38 14.10 -1.83
CA LEU A 65 19.92 12.74 -1.67
C LEU A 65 19.21 11.73 -2.58
N LYS A 66 17.91 11.91 -2.80
CA LYS A 66 17.14 11.12 -3.77
C LYS A 66 17.59 11.43 -5.20
N ALA A 67 17.86 12.69 -5.53
CA ALA A 67 18.29 13.12 -6.87
C ALA A 67 19.66 12.56 -7.29
N THR A 68 20.55 12.19 -6.35
CA THR A 68 21.78 11.46 -6.70
C THR A 68 21.57 9.99 -7.04
N THR A 69 20.36 9.46 -6.82
CA THR A 69 20.01 8.04 -7.05
C THR A 69 18.90 7.85 -8.09
N VAL A 70 18.16 8.91 -8.41
CA VAL A 70 17.04 8.89 -9.36
C VAL A 70 17.45 9.62 -10.63
N ASP A 71 17.96 8.87 -11.61
CA ASP A 71 17.98 9.32 -12.99
C ASP A 71 16.51 9.42 -13.44
N LYS A 72 15.98 10.65 -13.40
CA LYS A 72 14.62 11.07 -13.79
C LYS A 72 13.50 10.60 -12.87
N LEU A 73 12.74 11.56 -12.32
CA LEU A 73 11.40 11.28 -11.80
C LEU A 73 10.63 10.55 -12.91
N PRO A 74 10.05 9.37 -12.65
CA PRO A 74 9.27 8.68 -13.66
C PRO A 74 8.21 9.66 -14.15
N THR A 75 8.15 9.82 -15.46
CA THR A 75 7.09 10.59 -16.09
C THR A 75 5.75 10.00 -15.66
N ASP A 76 4.69 10.83 -15.60
CA ASP A 76 3.36 10.35 -15.21
C ASP A 76 2.93 9.10 -16.03
N MET A 77 3.47 8.95 -17.25
CA MET A 77 3.30 7.79 -18.12
C MET A 77 4.03 6.54 -17.63
N GLU A 78 5.31 6.63 -17.24
CA GLU A 78 6.07 5.51 -16.68
C GLU A 78 5.50 5.07 -15.32
N GLY A 79 5.04 6.02 -14.51
CA GLY A 79 4.34 5.72 -13.25
C GLY A 79 3.00 5.02 -13.46
N MET A 80 2.26 5.39 -14.52
CA MET A 80 1.00 4.75 -14.90
C MET A 80 1.24 3.32 -15.40
N GLU A 81 2.25 3.11 -16.23
CA GLU A 81 2.63 1.78 -16.75
C GLU A 81 2.98 0.82 -15.60
N ALA A 82 3.86 1.23 -14.68
CA ALA A 82 4.23 0.42 -13.52
C ALA A 82 3.03 0.11 -12.61
N THR A 83 2.10 1.06 -12.46
CA THR A 83 0.86 0.86 -11.69
C THR A 83 -0.06 -0.15 -12.38
N MET A 84 -0.14 -0.10 -13.71
CA MET A 84 -0.95 -1.03 -14.51
C MET A 84 -0.39 -2.45 -14.44
N GLU A 85 0.92 -2.62 -14.57
CA GLU A 85 1.58 -3.92 -14.41
C GLU A 85 1.31 -4.50 -13.02
N ARG A 86 1.46 -3.68 -11.97
CA ARG A 86 1.15 -4.11 -10.60
C ARG A 86 -0.31 -4.51 -10.43
N LEU A 87 -1.25 -3.77 -11.03
CA LEU A 87 -2.67 -4.10 -10.98
C LEU A 87 -2.95 -5.46 -11.63
N LEU A 88 -2.33 -5.74 -12.78
CA LEU A 88 -2.47 -7.02 -13.47
C LEU A 88 -1.97 -8.19 -12.61
N VAL A 89 -0.82 -8.05 -11.95
CA VAL A 89 -0.29 -9.06 -11.03
C VAL A 89 -1.26 -9.34 -9.88
N LEU A 90 -1.83 -8.29 -9.27
CA LEU A 90 -2.80 -8.46 -8.18
C LEU A 90 -4.09 -9.17 -8.63
N ILE A 91 -4.55 -8.88 -9.85
CA ILE A 91 -5.71 -9.57 -10.44
C ILE A 91 -5.39 -11.04 -10.67
N ASP A 92 -4.21 -11.36 -11.20
CA ASP A 92 -3.78 -12.75 -11.45
C ASP A 92 -3.65 -13.54 -10.14
N ASP A 93 -3.03 -12.96 -9.12
CA ASP A 93 -2.93 -13.57 -7.78
C ASP A 93 -4.31 -13.85 -7.19
N THR A 94 -5.24 -12.90 -7.34
CA THR A 94 -6.62 -13.05 -6.84
C THR A 94 -7.36 -14.13 -7.62
N TYR A 95 -7.20 -14.17 -8.95
CA TYR A 95 -7.79 -15.19 -9.81
C TYR A 95 -7.30 -16.59 -9.44
N LYS A 96 -5.98 -16.73 -9.24
CA LYS A 96 -5.34 -17.97 -8.82
C LYS A 96 -5.84 -18.42 -7.45
N TYR A 97 -5.90 -17.54 -6.46
CA TYR A 97 -6.43 -17.86 -5.13
C TYR A 97 -7.87 -18.41 -5.21
N VAL A 98 -8.75 -17.75 -5.98
CA VAL A 98 -10.13 -18.21 -6.16
C VAL A 98 -10.15 -19.58 -6.84
N GLY A 99 -9.31 -19.80 -7.85
CA GLY A 99 -9.15 -21.11 -8.50
C GLY A 99 -8.73 -22.19 -7.51
N ASP A 100 -7.66 -21.97 -6.76
CA ASP A 100 -7.12 -22.93 -5.78
C ASP A 100 -8.14 -23.27 -4.67
N VAL A 101 -8.96 -22.31 -4.25
CA VAL A 101 -10.05 -22.53 -3.29
C VAL A 101 -11.18 -23.37 -3.89
N VAL A 102 -11.55 -23.11 -5.15
CA VAL A 102 -12.59 -23.88 -5.86
C VAL A 102 -12.13 -25.30 -6.14
N GLU A 103 -10.84 -25.51 -6.43
CA GLU A 103 -10.23 -26.82 -6.60
C GLU A 103 -9.96 -27.56 -5.28
N GLY A 104 -10.15 -26.88 -4.14
CA GLY A 104 -9.93 -27.44 -2.81
C GLY A 104 -8.46 -27.59 -2.41
N LEU A 105 -7.55 -26.94 -3.14
CA LEU A 105 -6.12 -26.89 -2.84
C LEU A 105 -5.82 -25.95 -1.66
N VAL A 106 -6.64 -24.90 -1.50
CA VAL A 106 -6.52 -23.89 -0.44
C VAL A 106 -7.82 -23.82 0.35
N ALA A 107 -7.72 -23.68 1.68
CA ALA A 107 -8.89 -23.53 2.53
C ALA A 107 -9.58 -22.16 2.27
N PRO A 108 -10.91 -22.12 2.08
CA PRO A 108 -11.62 -20.88 1.81
C PRO A 108 -11.58 -19.93 3.02
N ASP A 109 -11.18 -18.67 2.79
CA ASP A 109 -11.37 -17.56 3.72
C ASP A 109 -12.58 -16.70 3.31
N ASN A 110 -13.60 -16.67 4.17
CA ASN A 110 -14.84 -15.92 3.95
C ASN A 110 -14.64 -14.40 3.95
N ASN A 111 -13.66 -13.87 4.68
CA ASN A 111 -13.36 -12.44 4.66
C ASN A 111 -12.78 -12.06 3.30
N VAL A 112 -11.81 -12.83 2.81
CA VAL A 112 -11.19 -12.61 1.50
C VAL A 112 -12.24 -12.73 0.38
N GLY A 113 -13.08 -13.78 0.42
CA GLY A 113 -14.16 -13.95 -0.55
C GLY A 113 -15.15 -12.78 -0.55
N ARG A 114 -15.49 -12.25 0.63
CA ARG A 114 -16.35 -11.06 0.74
C ARG A 114 -15.68 -9.82 0.15
N PHE A 115 -14.41 -9.56 0.46
CA PHE A 115 -13.68 -8.40 -0.08
C PHE A 115 -13.57 -8.45 -1.61
N ILE A 116 -13.29 -9.63 -2.18
CA ILE A 116 -13.26 -9.81 -3.64
C ILE A 116 -14.64 -9.48 -4.24
N SER A 117 -15.72 -9.99 -3.64
CA SER A 117 -17.08 -9.75 -4.11
C SER A 117 -17.49 -8.28 -4.05
N GLU A 118 -17.18 -7.59 -2.94
CA GLU A 118 -17.43 -6.15 -2.78
C GLU A 118 -16.61 -5.34 -3.79
N THR A 119 -15.34 -5.71 -4.00
CA THR A 119 -14.45 -5.05 -4.97
C THR A 119 -14.99 -5.18 -6.39
N VAL A 120 -15.35 -6.39 -6.83
CA VAL A 120 -15.91 -6.61 -8.18
C VAL A 120 -17.24 -5.87 -8.34
N SER A 121 -18.06 -5.82 -7.30
CA SER A 121 -19.34 -5.12 -7.32
C SER A 121 -19.21 -3.60 -7.41
N SER A 122 -18.09 -3.04 -6.96
CA SER A 122 -17.80 -1.60 -7.03
C SER A 122 -17.35 -1.12 -8.41
N ILE A 123 -17.00 -2.05 -9.31
CA ILE A 123 -16.50 -1.70 -10.64
C ILE A 123 -17.67 -1.13 -11.49
N PRO A 124 -17.53 0.10 -12.00
CA PRO A 124 -18.56 0.70 -12.83
C PRO A 124 -18.73 -0.09 -14.12
N LYS A 125 -19.98 -0.44 -14.45
CA LYS A 125 -20.32 -1.09 -15.71
C LYS A 125 -20.26 -0.05 -16.83
N LEU A 126 -19.09 0.11 -17.43
CA LEU A 126 -18.87 1.00 -18.55
C LEU A 126 -19.15 0.27 -19.86
N SER A 127 -19.83 0.93 -20.80
CA SER A 127 -19.84 0.46 -22.19
C SER A 127 -18.43 0.62 -22.77
N PRO A 128 -18.04 -0.19 -23.78
CA PRO A 128 -16.74 -0.05 -24.44
C PRO A 128 -16.46 1.39 -24.88
N SER A 129 -17.46 2.05 -25.47
CA SER A 129 -17.38 3.45 -25.91
C SER A 129 -17.21 4.46 -24.77
N ALA A 130 -17.69 4.17 -23.56
CA ALA A 130 -17.52 5.04 -22.40
C ALA A 130 -16.13 4.85 -21.77
N PHE A 131 -15.61 3.63 -21.81
CA PHE A 131 -14.24 3.33 -21.38
C PHE A 131 -13.22 4.01 -22.29
N ASP A 132 -13.36 3.87 -23.62
CA ASP A 132 -12.46 4.51 -24.59
C ASP A 132 -12.42 6.02 -24.41
N LYS A 133 -13.56 6.65 -24.16
CA LYS A 133 -13.63 8.08 -23.85
C LYS A 133 -12.89 8.42 -22.55
N LEU A 134 -13.14 7.68 -21.48
CA LEU A 134 -12.49 7.92 -20.18
C LEU A 134 -10.97 7.80 -20.26
N VAL A 135 -10.45 6.79 -20.96
CA VAL A 135 -9.00 6.61 -21.16
C VAL A 135 -8.43 7.75 -22.00
N ASN A 136 -9.08 8.13 -23.10
CA ASN A 136 -8.62 9.22 -23.95
C ASN A 136 -8.68 10.59 -23.24
N ASP A 137 -9.70 10.85 -22.44
CA ASP A 137 -9.83 12.08 -21.65
C ASP A 137 -8.74 12.15 -20.58
N SER A 138 -8.42 11.02 -19.94
CA SER A 138 -7.31 10.90 -18.99
C SER A 138 -5.98 11.23 -19.66
N LEU A 139 -5.69 10.63 -20.81
CA LEU A 139 -4.46 10.86 -21.59
C LEU A 139 -4.32 12.29 -22.13
N GLN A 140 -5.44 12.94 -22.48
CA GLN A 140 -5.44 14.33 -22.95
C GLN A 140 -5.11 15.33 -21.83
N ILE A 141 -5.56 15.07 -20.60
CA ILE A 141 -5.23 15.92 -19.43
C ILE A 141 -3.72 15.93 -19.15
N PHE A 142 -3.03 14.81 -19.40
CA PHE A 142 -1.57 14.73 -19.26
C PHE A 142 -0.81 15.39 -20.43
N SER A 143 -1.48 15.63 -21.57
CA SER A 143 -0.86 16.21 -22.78
C SER A 143 -0.96 17.74 -22.84
N THR A 144 -1.74 18.38 -21.98
CA THR A 144 -1.79 19.84 -21.90
C THR A 144 -0.66 20.37 -21.00
N PRO A 145 0.32 21.10 -21.55
CA PRO A 145 1.37 21.73 -20.73
C PRO A 145 0.74 22.81 -19.84
N LYS A 146 1.17 22.84 -18.57
CA LYS A 146 0.82 23.88 -17.60
C LYS A 146 1.64 25.15 -17.83
#